data_AF-A0A929BVS9-F1
#
_entry.id   AF-A0A929BVS9-F1
#
_cell.length_a   1.000
_cell.length_b   1.000
_cell.length_c   1.000
_cell.angle_alpha   90.00
_cell.angle_beta   90.00
_cell.angle_gamma   90.00
#
_symmetry.space_group_name_H-M   'P 1'
#
loop_
_entity.id
_entity.type
_entity.pdbx_description
1 polymer ?
#
loop_
_entity_poly.entity_id
_entity_poly.type
_entity_poly.pdbx_seq_one_letter_code
_entity_poly.pdbx_strand_id
1 'polypeptide(L)'
;NQAYQGYTGGKLGQVFGNDFDIFCQVAKNMHGKRVYLLGDAAYEFNVLPLVSLLVVTWQGDEDFDATYQILFDAAVSHHLPTDASAIIGSILTHLLIVEMESINENRH
;
A
#
# COMPACT_ATOMS: atom_id res chain seq x y z
N ASN A 1 18.05 -1.85 -3.66
CA ASN A 1 16.87 -1.65 -2.78
C ASN A 1 15.68 -2.51 -3.18
N GLN A 2 15.85 -3.84 -3.30
CA GLN A 2 14.79 -4.76 -3.77
C GLN A 2 14.16 -5.58 -2.62
N ALA A 3 14.88 -5.75 -1.51
CA ALA A 3 14.46 -6.58 -0.38
C ALA A 3 13.26 -6.02 0.42
N TYR A 4 13.15 -4.69 0.58
CA TYR A 4 12.09 -4.09 1.40
C TYR A 4 10.75 -3.99 0.67
N GLN A 5 10.75 -3.81 -0.65
CA GLN A 5 9.52 -3.74 -1.44
C GLN A 5 8.74 -5.07 -1.41
N GLY A 6 9.45 -6.20 -1.31
CA GLY A 6 8.84 -7.52 -1.25
C GLY A 6 8.11 -7.81 0.07
N TYR A 7 8.65 -7.37 1.21
CA TYR A 7 8.09 -7.71 2.53
C TYR A 7 6.77 -6.98 2.81
N THR A 8 6.73 -5.67 2.58
CA THR A 8 5.53 -4.86 2.85
C THR A 8 4.41 -5.15 1.87
N GLY A 9 4.75 -5.27 0.57
CA GLY A 9 3.81 -5.67 -0.47
C GLY A 9 3.22 -7.06 -0.23
N GLY A 10 4.06 -8.03 0.12
CA GLY A 10 3.60 -9.39 0.45
C GLY A 10 2.63 -9.42 1.62
N LYS A 11 2.83 -8.61 2.66
CA LYS A 11 1.91 -8.55 3.80
C LYS A 11 0.55 -7.96 3.40
N LEU A 12 0.51 -6.94 2.55
CA LEU A 12 -0.74 -6.40 2.01
C LEU A 12 -1.48 -7.45 1.17
N GLY A 13 -0.77 -8.19 0.31
CA GLY A 13 -1.35 -9.30 -0.45
C GLY A 13 -1.98 -10.37 0.43
N GLN A 14 -1.33 -10.74 1.54
CA GLN A 14 -1.88 -11.71 2.49
C GLN A 14 -3.15 -11.23 3.22
N VAL A 15 -3.27 -9.92 3.47
CA VAL A 15 -4.38 -9.35 4.25
C VAL A 15 -5.57 -8.98 3.35
N PHE A 16 -5.30 -8.28 2.26
CA PHE A 16 -6.33 -7.80 1.34
C PHE A 16 -6.71 -8.84 0.28
N GLY A 17 -5.77 -9.69 -0.13
CA GLY A 17 -5.99 -10.68 -1.19
C GLY A 17 -6.60 -10.06 -2.45
N ASN A 18 -7.59 -10.76 -3.02
CA ASN A 18 -8.35 -10.30 -4.19
C ASN A 18 -9.49 -9.32 -3.85
N ASP A 19 -9.67 -8.92 -2.59
CA ASP A 19 -10.69 -7.93 -2.22
C ASP A 19 -10.17 -6.50 -2.45
N PHE A 20 -10.23 -6.05 -3.70
CA PHE A 20 -9.82 -4.68 -4.03
C PHE A 20 -10.81 -3.63 -3.56
N ASP A 21 -12.06 -4.00 -3.30
CA ASP A 21 -13.07 -3.06 -2.84
C ASP A 21 -12.77 -2.64 -1.40
N ILE A 22 -12.41 -3.58 -0.52
CA ILE A 22 -11.98 -3.24 0.84
C ILE A 22 -10.68 -2.43 0.82
N PHE A 23 -9.69 -2.78 -0.03
CA PHE A 23 -8.49 -1.96 -0.20
C PHE A 23 -8.81 -0.54 -0.67
N CYS A 24 -9.66 -0.39 -1.69
CA CYS A 24 -10.08 0.91 -2.20
C CYS A 24 -10.83 1.73 -1.14
N GLN A 25 -11.63 1.08 -0.30
CA GLN A 25 -12.34 1.74 0.80
C GLN A 25 -11.36 2.24 1.87
N VAL A 26 -10.46 1.36 2.34
CA VAL A 26 -9.38 1.71 3.27
C VAL A 26 -8.56 2.89 2.74
N ALA A 27 -8.13 2.81 1.48
CA ALA A 27 -7.32 3.85 0.87
C ALA A 27 -8.05 5.21 0.87
N LYS A 28 -9.35 5.22 0.55
CA LYS A 28 -10.18 6.44 0.59
C LYS A 28 -10.37 6.99 2.00
N ASN A 29 -10.62 6.12 2.99
CA ASN A 29 -10.77 6.52 4.39
C ASN A 29 -9.50 7.17 4.92
N MET A 30 -8.34 6.65 4.51
CA MET A 30 -7.03 7.20 4.84
C MET A 30 -6.63 8.41 3.97
N HIS A 31 -7.57 9.02 3.26
CA HIS A 31 -7.35 10.16 2.37
C HIS A 31 -6.33 9.90 1.24
N GLY A 32 -6.11 8.63 0.90
CA GLY A 32 -5.31 8.23 -0.24
C GLY A 32 -5.89 8.76 -1.54
N LYS A 33 -5.02 9.27 -2.40
CA LYS A 33 -5.41 9.82 -3.70
C LYS A 33 -5.34 8.74 -4.76
N ARG A 34 -6.44 8.51 -5.47
CA ARG A 34 -6.46 7.54 -6.58
C ARG A 34 -5.47 7.98 -7.67
N VAL A 35 -4.60 7.06 -8.07
CA VAL A 35 -3.76 7.19 -9.25
C VAL A 35 -4.34 6.29 -10.34
N TYR A 36 -4.52 6.86 -11.54
CA TYR A 36 -5.07 6.15 -12.69
C TYR A 36 -3.95 5.65 -13.59
N LEU A 37 -4.26 4.65 -14.43
CA LEU A 37 -3.36 4.07 -15.43
C LEU A 37 -2.16 3.27 -14.86
N LEU A 38 -2.24 2.84 -13.60
CA LEU A 38 -1.21 2.03 -12.95
C LEU A 38 -1.86 0.91 -12.12
N GLY A 39 -1.51 -0.35 -12.42
CA GLY A 39 -2.15 -1.53 -11.84
C GLY A 39 -3.66 -1.57 -12.09
N ASP A 40 -4.34 -2.46 -11.38
CA ASP A 40 -5.81 -2.50 -11.34
C ASP A 40 -6.36 -1.47 -10.35
N ALA A 41 -5.63 -1.22 -9.27
CA ALA A 41 -5.82 -0.06 -8.42
C ALA A 41 -4.49 0.51 -7.93
N ALA A 42 -4.42 1.83 -7.81
CA ALA A 42 -3.29 2.51 -7.22
C ALA A 42 -3.72 3.72 -6.39
N TYR A 43 -3.10 3.90 -5.23
CA TYR A 43 -3.35 5.04 -4.35
C TYR A 43 -2.05 5.62 -3.79
N GLU A 44 -1.95 6.94 -3.85
CA GLU A 44 -0.87 7.73 -3.27
C GLU A 44 -1.25 8.18 -1.85
N PHE A 45 -0.30 8.02 -0.92
CA PHE A 45 -0.42 8.38 0.48
C PHE A 45 0.71 9.33 0.86
N ASN A 46 0.36 10.51 1.38
CA ASN A 46 1.34 11.44 1.93
C ASN A 46 1.64 11.05 3.38
N VAL A 47 2.72 10.28 3.59
CA VAL A 47 3.09 9.78 4.92
C VAL A 47 3.88 10.83 5.70
N LEU A 48 4.61 11.71 5.00
CA LEU A 48 5.24 12.91 5.55
C LEU A 48 5.03 14.08 4.57
N PRO A 49 5.26 15.35 4.98
CA PRO A 49 5.02 16.52 4.11
C PRO A 49 5.74 16.50 2.76
N LEU A 50 6.87 15.81 2.67
CA LEU A 50 7.71 15.68 1.46
C LEU A 50 7.89 14.23 1.02
N VAL A 51 7.09 13.28 1.55
CA VAL A 51 7.26 11.86 1.29
C VAL A 51 5.91 11.24 1.00
N SER A 52 5.73 10.91 -0.28
CA SER A 52 4.57 10.21 -0.78
C SER A 52 4.95 8.77 -1.09
N LEU A 53 4.07 7.84 -0.70
CA LEU A 53 4.16 6.43 -1.05
C LEU A 53 2.99 6.06 -1.95
N LEU A 54 3.27 5.25 -2.96
CA LEU A 54 2.26 4.75 -3.88
C LEU A 54 2.08 3.26 -3.64
N VAL A 55 0.85 2.84 -3.34
CA VAL A 55 0.50 1.42 -3.29
C VAL A 55 -0.18 1.06 -4.60
N VAL A 56 0.38 0.09 -5.32
CA VAL A 56 -0.16 -0.43 -6.58
C VAL A 56 -0.57 -1.87 -6.37
N THR A 57 -1.71 -2.24 -6.94
CA THR A 57 -2.29 -3.57 -6.80
C THR A 57 -2.55 -4.15 -8.17
N TRP A 58 -2.33 -5.45 -8.32
CA TRP A 58 -2.69 -6.23 -9.49
C TRP A 58 -3.55 -7.40 -9.06
N GLN A 59 -4.66 -7.59 -9.76
CA GLN A 59 -5.58 -8.70 -9.61
C GLN A 59 -4.88 -10.00 -9.93
N GLY A 60 -5.02 -10.95 -9.01
CA GLY A 60 -4.71 -12.34 -9.27
C GLY A 60 -5.75 -12.94 -10.20
N ASP A 61 -5.35 -13.98 -10.93
CA ASP A 61 -6.26 -14.80 -11.73
C ASP A 61 -6.42 -16.19 -11.10
N GLU A 62 -6.87 -17.18 -11.88
CA GLU A 62 -7.07 -18.55 -11.39
C GLU A 62 -5.75 -19.25 -11.01
N ASP A 63 -4.62 -18.79 -11.54
CA ASP A 63 -3.30 -19.42 -11.39
C ASP A 63 -2.35 -18.61 -10.50
N PHE A 64 -2.65 -17.33 -10.22
CA PHE A 64 -1.79 -16.42 -9.45
C PHE A 64 -2.55 -15.58 -8.43
N ASP A 65 -1.96 -15.39 -7.24
CA ASP A 65 -2.51 -14.51 -6.20
C ASP A 65 -2.41 -13.02 -6.59
N ALA A 66 -3.30 -12.20 -6.02
CA ALA A 66 -3.17 -10.74 -6.11
C ALA A 66 -1.85 -10.25 -5.53
N THR A 67 -1.25 -9.26 -6.21
CA THR A 67 0.01 -8.67 -5.78
C THR A 67 -0.16 -7.21 -5.41
N TYR A 68 0.61 -6.79 -4.42
CA TYR A 68 0.63 -5.42 -3.91
C TYR A 68 2.09 -4.96 -3.87
N GLN A 69 2.34 -3.72 -4.28
CA GLN A 69 3.67 -3.13 -4.24
C GLN A 69 3.62 -1.73 -3.68
N ILE A 70 4.52 -1.43 -2.74
CA ILE A 70 4.76 -0.08 -2.25
C ILE A 70 5.93 0.52 -3.02
N LEU A 71 5.66 1.60 -3.73
CA LEU A 71 6.61 2.41 -4.47
C LEU A 71 6.86 3.72 -3.71
N PHE A 72 8.11 4.15 -3.72
CA PHE A 72 8.52 5.43 -3.14
C PHE A 72 8.66 6.43 -4.30
N ASP A 73 8.32 7.69 -4.06
CA ASP A 73 8.66 8.76 -4.99
C ASP A 73 10.18 8.75 -5.27
N ALA A 74 10.58 8.96 -6.52
CA ALA A 74 11.96 9.08 -6.93
C ALA A 74 12.74 10.16 -6.15
N ALA A 75 12.05 11.18 -5.63
CA ALA A 75 12.64 12.20 -4.77
C ALA A 75 13.09 11.67 -3.39
N VAL A 76 12.54 10.54 -2.92
CA VAL A 76 12.81 10.00 -1.57
C VAL A 76 14.29 9.70 -1.35
N SER A 77 15.03 9.24 -2.36
CA SER A 77 16.46 8.94 -2.21
C SER A 77 17.32 10.18 -1.92
N HIS A 78 16.81 11.39 -2.19
CA HIS A 78 17.48 12.64 -1.82
C HIS A 78 17.17 13.08 -0.39
N HIS A 79 16.12 12.53 0.22
CA HIS A 79 15.58 13.00 1.50
C HIS A 79 15.68 11.96 2.63
N LEU A 80 15.78 10.65 2.31
CA LEU A 80 15.69 9.57 3.28
C LEU A 80 16.72 8.46 3.02
N PRO A 81 17.48 8.04 4.06
CA PRO A 81 18.24 6.80 4.04
C PRO A 81 17.36 5.56 3.78
N THR A 82 17.97 4.47 3.31
CA THR A 82 17.28 3.20 3.04
C THR A 82 16.52 2.68 4.27
N ASP A 83 17.11 2.76 5.46
CA ASP A 83 16.47 2.28 6.69
C ASP A 83 15.20 3.06 7.03
N ALA A 84 15.23 4.37 6.81
CA ALA A 84 14.07 5.22 7.03
C ALA A 84 12.96 4.94 6.02
N SER A 85 13.31 4.64 4.77
CA SER A 85 12.34 4.18 3.75
C SER A 85 11.66 2.88 4.18
N ALA A 86 12.42 1.92 4.69
CA ALA A 86 11.87 0.65 5.19
C ALA A 86 10.89 0.86 6.36
N ILE A 87 11.24 1.73 7.30
CA ILE A 87 10.37 2.07 8.44
C ILE A 87 9.06 2.71 7.95
N ILE A 88 9.13 3.72 7.07
CA ILE A 88 7.95 4.41 6.56
C ILE A 88 7.04 3.45 5.77
N GLY A 89 7.62 2.58 4.93
CA GLY A 89 6.86 1.54 4.22
C GLY A 89 6.15 0.59 5.18
N SER A 90 6.81 0.19 6.28
CA SER A 90 6.21 -0.65 7.32
C SER A 90 5.10 0.06 8.09
N ILE A 91 5.27 1.35 8.39
CA ILE A 91 4.24 2.17 9.04
C ILE A 91 2.99 2.24 8.18
N LEU A 92 3.13 2.59 6.89
CA LEU A 92 1.97 2.66 5.98
C LEU A 92 1.27 1.30 5.87
N THR A 93 2.04 0.22 5.75
CA THR A 93 1.49 -1.15 5.70
C THR A 93 0.64 -1.45 6.94
N HIS A 94 1.16 -1.14 8.13
CA HIS A 94 0.45 -1.39 9.38
C HIS A 94 -0.83 -0.54 9.49
N LEU A 95 -0.77 0.74 9.12
CA LEU A 95 -1.93 1.63 9.17
C LEU A 95 -3.06 1.17 8.24
N LEU A 96 -2.73 0.71 7.03
CA LEU A 96 -3.71 0.15 6.09
C LEU A 96 -4.41 -1.09 6.67
N ILE A 97 -3.66 -1.96 7.35
CA ILE A 97 -4.21 -3.17 7.97
C ILE A 97 -5.14 -2.81 9.14
N VAL A 98 -4.72 -1.89 10.02
CA VAL A 98 -5.54 -1.44 11.17
C VAL A 98 -6.85 -0.81 10.70
N GLU A 99 -6.82 0.01 9.65
CA GLU A 99 -8.04 0.58 9.08
C GLU A 99 -8.94 -0.48 8.46
N MET A 100 -8.39 -1.49 7.78
CA MET A 100 -9.17 -2.62 7.26
C MET A 100 -9.87 -3.38 8.39
N GLU A 101 -9.15 -3.66 9.48
CA GLU A 101 -9.71 -4.33 10.67
C GLU A 101 -10.85 -3.50 11.26
N SER A 102 -10.66 -2.18 11.39
CA SER A 102 -11.70 -1.27 11.87
C SER A 102 -12.95 -1.26 10.98
N ILE A 103 -12.79 -1.27 9.65
CA ILE A 103 -13.94 -1.34 8.73
C ILE A 103 -14.70 -2.67 8.89
N ASN A 104 -13.98 -3.79 9.06
CA ASN A 104 -14.60 -5.11 9.23
C ASN A 104 -15.35 -5.22 10.56
N GLU A 105 -14.81 -4.67 11.64
CA GLU A 105 -15.50 -4.61 12.94
C GLU A 105 -16.81 -3.80 12.87
N ASN A 106 -16.83 -2.69 12.13
CA ASN A 106 -18.02 -1.85 11.96
C ASN A 106 -19.09 -2.43 11.02
N ARG A 107 -18.79 -3.51 10.29
CA ARG A 107 -19.75 -4.21 9.40
C ARG A 107 -20.56 -5.28 10.15
N HIS A 108 -20.16 -5.63 11.36
CA HIS A 108 -20.83 -6.62 12.24
C HIS A 108 -21.69 -5.94 13.31
#